data_AF-A0A2G4K9C6-F1
#
_entry.id   AF-A0A2G4K9C6-F1
#
_cell.length_a   1.000
_cell.length_b   1.000
_cell.length_c   1.000
_cell.angle_alpha   90.00
_cell.angle_beta   90.00
_cell.angle_gamma   90.00
#
_symmetry.space_group_name_H-M   'P 1'
#
loop_
_entity.id
_entity.type
_entity.pdbx_description
1 polymer ?
#
loop_
_entity_poly.entity_id
_entity_poly.type
_entity_poly.pdbx_seq_one_letter_code
_entity_poly.pdbx_strand_id
1 'polypeptide(L)'
;MTRFVLLAGLLFMLGAALPGHMSYDSLAQLNEGRTASRNTWGPAMYAWLLGVFDDVVPGTGLYLVSSAALFFGSLSSLRLLRPAISWWAPGVAVLVVFSPLVLIYQGVVWKDVFFSNLAIAGFTGLAHLPRLWARPGPRWLLLIAILLLLAAGSLVRQNGIIAVAVAAIVLGVLRRHDGWLRAWAWCFGGLAATLLVAQALAFVAQPTAAGPDKAGGIGVRIVQHYDLIGAMAHDPAYRMRHIEAANPEAAAAIRRGVAVYSPERVDFFDRDPELGPSLWPLASSLVGAEWRELIVNHPKTYFTHRLDVFRWVFLTPELDRCLPVFVGVDGPPDLTSSLKIVRGQDPADIALANYASYFYGTPVFSHAFYAVVALIVIAVLLWRHDEADLAVAGLLVAALGFAASFFVISIACDYRYLYFLDLSAMAGLFYLALDPSLARRKSRSSAP
;
A
#
# COMPACT_ATOMS: atom_id res chain seq x y z
N MET A 1 -19.41 -7.56 22.99
CA MET A 1 -18.93 -6.17 22.83
C MET A 1 -18.09 -5.94 21.57
N THR A 2 -16.89 -6.53 21.41
CA THR A 2 -16.00 -6.27 20.24
C THR A 2 -16.68 -6.41 18.87
N ARG A 3 -17.69 -7.29 18.74
CA ARG A 3 -18.36 -7.62 17.45
C ARG A 3 -19.25 -6.44 17.03
N PHE A 4 -19.94 -5.90 18.02
CA PHE A 4 -20.73 -4.71 17.91
C PHE A 4 -19.87 -3.50 17.59
N VAL A 5 -18.71 -3.33 18.24
CA VAL A 5 -17.77 -2.22 17.93
C VAL A 5 -17.31 -2.26 16.48
N LEU A 6 -16.88 -3.42 15.98
CA LEU A 6 -16.44 -3.56 14.59
C LEU A 6 -17.58 -3.29 13.61
N LEU A 7 -18.79 -3.79 13.88
CA LEU A 7 -19.96 -3.55 13.03
C LEU A 7 -20.39 -2.08 13.05
N ALA A 8 -20.40 -1.45 14.23
CA ALA A 8 -20.72 -0.04 14.38
C ALA A 8 -19.69 0.84 13.66
N GLY A 9 -18.39 0.53 13.77
CA GLY A 9 -17.34 1.21 13.03
C GLY A 9 -17.51 1.09 11.52
N LEU A 10 -17.84 -0.10 11.00
CA LEU A 10 -18.12 -0.31 9.57
C LEU A 10 -19.32 0.52 9.11
N LEU A 11 -20.44 0.45 9.83
CA LEU A 11 -21.66 1.17 9.47
C LEU A 11 -21.48 2.68 9.55
N PHE A 12 -20.78 3.17 10.57
CA PHE A 12 -20.48 4.59 10.74
C PHE A 12 -19.57 5.10 9.63
N MET A 13 -18.49 4.37 9.32
CA MET A 13 -17.59 4.70 8.21
C MET A 13 -18.32 4.73 6.87
N LEU A 14 -19.12 3.70 6.55
CA LEU A 14 -19.90 3.68 5.30
C LEU A 14 -20.93 4.80 5.25
N GLY A 15 -21.61 5.08 6.36
CA GLY A 15 -22.58 6.18 6.44
C GLY A 15 -21.96 7.56 6.26
N ALA A 16 -20.70 7.73 6.66
CA ALA A 16 -19.98 9.00 6.55
C ALA A 16 -19.27 9.19 5.20
N ALA A 17 -18.95 8.10 4.48
CA ALA A 17 -18.07 8.16 3.32
C ALA A 17 -18.72 7.72 1.99
N LEU A 18 -19.89 7.07 1.98
CA LEU A 18 -20.53 6.65 0.72
C LEU A 18 -20.91 7.86 -0.16
N PRO A 19 -20.67 7.81 -1.49
CA PRO A 19 -20.18 6.67 -2.28
C PRO A 19 -18.65 6.50 -2.29
N GLY A 20 -17.91 7.43 -1.72
CA GLY A 20 -16.45 7.38 -1.54
C GLY A 20 -15.81 8.73 -1.87
N HIS A 21 -14.76 9.09 -1.13
CA HIS A 21 -13.96 10.27 -1.46
C HIS A 21 -13.05 9.97 -2.66
N MET A 22 -12.96 10.90 -3.61
CA MET A 22 -12.26 10.70 -4.88
C MET A 22 -11.32 11.84 -5.21
N SER A 23 -10.03 11.51 -5.23
CA SER A 23 -8.97 12.39 -5.74
C SER A 23 -8.82 12.28 -7.26
N TYR A 24 -7.94 13.09 -7.85
CA TYR A 24 -7.55 12.95 -9.25
C TYR A 24 -7.20 11.51 -9.64
N ASP A 25 -6.37 10.81 -8.85
CA ASP A 25 -5.99 9.42 -9.13
C ASP A 25 -7.20 8.49 -9.19
N SER A 26 -8.15 8.68 -8.27
CA SER A 26 -9.38 7.89 -8.18
C SER A 26 -10.24 8.09 -9.43
N LEU A 27 -10.44 9.36 -9.82
CA LEU A 27 -11.22 9.74 -10.99
C LEU A 27 -10.57 9.25 -12.28
N ALA A 28 -9.25 9.41 -12.42
CA ALA A 28 -8.51 8.97 -13.58
C ALA A 28 -8.62 7.45 -13.75
N GLN A 29 -8.44 6.68 -12.68
CA GLN A 29 -8.52 5.22 -12.72
C GLN A 29 -9.96 4.71 -12.91
N LEU A 30 -10.98 5.40 -12.39
CA LEU A 30 -12.37 5.09 -12.71
C LEU A 30 -12.68 5.34 -14.19
N ASN A 31 -12.19 6.46 -14.75
CA ASN A 31 -12.35 6.76 -16.17
C ASN A 31 -11.66 5.73 -17.06
N GLU A 32 -10.45 5.29 -16.71
CA GLU A 32 -9.76 4.19 -17.38
C GLU A 32 -10.58 2.90 -17.34
N GLY A 33 -11.13 2.55 -16.18
CA GLY A 33 -12.01 1.40 -16.00
C GLY A 33 -13.23 1.43 -16.94
N ARG A 34 -13.93 2.57 -16.99
CA ARG A 34 -15.13 2.77 -17.84
C ARG A 34 -14.83 2.79 -19.33
N THR A 35 -13.69 3.34 -19.72
CA THR A 35 -13.34 3.57 -21.13
C THR A 35 -12.44 2.49 -21.72
N ALA A 36 -12.01 1.52 -20.89
CA ALA A 36 -10.98 0.56 -21.25
C ALA A 36 -9.74 1.23 -21.88
N SER A 37 -9.35 2.39 -21.36
CA SER A 37 -8.18 3.16 -21.80
C SER A 37 -7.10 3.17 -20.71
N ARG A 38 -5.87 3.57 -21.08
CA ARG A 38 -4.77 3.77 -20.13
C ARG A 38 -4.11 5.11 -20.36
N ASN A 39 -4.33 6.00 -19.41
CA ASN A 39 -3.78 7.36 -19.36
C ASN A 39 -2.81 7.53 -18.18
N THR A 40 -3.00 6.73 -17.13
CA THR A 40 -2.21 6.67 -15.91
C THR A 40 -1.12 5.61 -16.02
N TRP A 41 -0.11 5.78 -15.18
CA TRP A 41 1.13 5.02 -15.18
C TRP A 41 1.09 3.92 -14.11
N GLY A 42 -0.07 3.76 -13.46
CA GLY A 42 -0.31 2.69 -12.51
C GLY A 42 -0.61 1.36 -13.23
N PRO A 43 -0.53 0.23 -12.50
CA PRO A 43 -1.02 -1.03 -13.02
C PRO A 43 -2.51 -1.01 -13.39
N ALA A 44 -2.88 -1.74 -14.43
CA ALA A 44 -4.26 -1.77 -14.94
C ALA A 44 -5.27 -2.40 -13.97
N MET A 45 -4.83 -3.29 -13.07
CA MET A 45 -5.73 -4.08 -12.21
C MET A 45 -6.69 -3.23 -11.37
N TYR A 46 -6.22 -2.11 -10.81
CA TYR A 46 -7.06 -1.28 -9.96
C TYR A 46 -8.13 -0.54 -10.77
N ALA A 47 -7.75 0.06 -11.91
CA ALA A 47 -8.69 0.69 -12.83
C ALA A 47 -9.73 -0.31 -13.37
N TRP A 48 -9.28 -1.51 -13.76
CA TRP A 48 -10.14 -2.60 -14.21
C TRP A 48 -11.16 -3.01 -13.14
N LEU A 49 -10.71 -3.21 -11.89
CA LEU A 49 -11.62 -3.54 -10.79
C LEU A 49 -12.63 -2.43 -10.52
N LEU A 50 -12.22 -1.16 -10.56
CA LEU A 50 -13.14 -0.04 -10.43
C LEU A 50 -14.18 -0.04 -11.54
N GLY A 51 -13.78 -0.31 -12.79
CA GLY A 51 -14.71 -0.49 -13.91
C GLY A 51 -15.71 -1.62 -13.66
N VAL A 52 -15.24 -2.80 -13.23
CA VAL A 52 -16.12 -3.94 -12.91
C VAL A 52 -17.12 -3.58 -11.80
N PHE A 53 -16.69 -2.89 -10.74
CA PHE A 53 -17.61 -2.48 -9.67
C PHE A 53 -18.64 -1.46 -10.17
N ASP A 54 -18.20 -0.48 -10.96
CA ASP A 54 -19.03 0.58 -11.54
C ASP A 54 -20.06 0.01 -12.55
N ASP A 55 -19.70 -1.03 -13.30
CA ASP A 55 -20.58 -1.73 -14.23
C ASP A 55 -21.71 -2.49 -13.51
N VAL A 56 -21.46 -3.00 -12.29
CA VAL A 56 -22.47 -3.70 -11.49
C VAL A 56 -23.36 -2.70 -10.74
N VAL A 57 -22.77 -1.71 -10.07
CA VAL A 57 -23.48 -0.61 -9.40
C VAL A 57 -22.80 0.69 -9.77
N PRO A 58 -23.48 1.59 -10.52
CA PRO A 58 -22.88 2.84 -10.96
C PRO A 58 -22.27 3.65 -9.82
N GLY A 59 -21.02 4.09 -10.02
CA GLY A 59 -20.19 4.79 -9.05
C GLY A 59 -19.23 3.86 -8.30
N THR A 60 -18.68 4.39 -7.21
CA THR A 60 -17.62 3.73 -6.42
C THR A 60 -18.14 3.07 -5.14
N GLY A 61 -19.46 3.13 -4.88
CA GLY A 61 -20.05 2.65 -3.63
C GLY A 61 -19.89 1.15 -3.40
N LEU A 62 -20.05 0.31 -4.44
CA LEU A 62 -19.86 -1.13 -4.32
C LEU A 62 -18.40 -1.51 -4.06
N TYR A 63 -17.47 -0.81 -4.71
CA TYR A 63 -16.05 -0.92 -4.41
C TYR A 63 -15.78 -0.57 -2.94
N LEU A 64 -16.34 0.54 -2.46
CA LEU A 64 -16.10 1.02 -1.10
C LEU A 64 -16.59 0.01 -0.06
N VAL A 65 -17.82 -0.49 -0.21
CA VAL A 65 -18.40 -1.53 0.64
C VAL A 65 -17.55 -2.80 0.62
N SER A 66 -17.10 -3.22 -0.56
CA SER A 66 -16.27 -4.43 -0.72
C SER A 66 -14.91 -4.29 -0.04
N SER A 67 -14.23 -3.15 -0.25
CA SER A 67 -12.95 -2.82 0.37
C SER A 67 -13.06 -2.78 1.90
N ALA A 68 -14.09 -2.10 2.41
CA ALA A 68 -14.37 -2.03 3.84
C ALA A 68 -14.72 -3.39 4.45
N ALA A 69 -15.53 -4.19 3.75
CA ALA A 69 -15.89 -5.53 4.19
C ALA A 69 -14.67 -6.45 4.29
N LEU A 70 -13.69 -6.33 3.38
CA LEU A 70 -12.42 -7.06 3.48
C LEU A 70 -11.67 -6.70 4.76
N PHE A 71 -11.53 -5.42 5.08
CA PHE A 71 -10.82 -4.97 6.28
C PHE A 71 -11.55 -5.36 7.58
N PHE A 72 -12.80 -4.92 7.74
CA PHE A 72 -13.59 -5.19 8.95
C PHE A 72 -13.90 -6.69 9.11
N GLY A 73 -14.07 -7.41 8.00
CA GLY A 73 -14.19 -8.87 7.98
C GLY A 73 -12.93 -9.56 8.48
N SER A 74 -11.74 -9.07 8.09
CA SER A 74 -10.45 -9.55 8.59
C SER A 74 -10.30 -9.32 10.10
N LEU A 75 -10.61 -8.11 10.59
CA LEU A 75 -10.60 -7.86 12.04
C LEU A 75 -11.60 -8.76 12.78
N SER A 76 -12.79 -8.95 12.22
CA SER A 76 -13.80 -9.82 12.84
C SER A 76 -13.35 -11.28 12.89
N SER A 77 -12.69 -11.78 11.83
CA SER A 77 -12.23 -13.17 11.74
C SER A 77 -11.03 -13.46 12.64
N LEU A 78 -10.11 -12.50 12.85
CA LEU A 78 -8.98 -12.63 13.78
C LEU A 78 -9.42 -13.03 15.19
N ARG A 79 -10.62 -12.63 15.61
CA ARG A 79 -11.18 -13.05 16.89
C ARG A 79 -11.44 -14.53 17.00
N LEU A 80 -11.81 -15.17 15.90
CA LEU A 80 -12.04 -16.61 15.88
C LEU A 80 -10.73 -17.35 16.14
N LEU A 81 -9.56 -16.72 15.95
CA LEU A 81 -8.24 -17.28 16.27
C LEU A 81 -7.94 -17.36 17.77
N ARG A 82 -8.78 -16.81 18.65
CA ARG A 82 -8.56 -16.88 20.09
C ARG A 82 -9.71 -17.63 20.80
N PRO A 83 -9.40 -18.53 21.75
CA PRO A 83 -10.42 -19.30 22.46
C PRO A 83 -11.23 -18.41 23.42
N ALA A 84 -10.59 -17.39 23.99
CA ALA A 84 -11.20 -16.38 24.82
C ALA A 84 -10.76 -14.99 24.34
N ILE A 85 -11.65 -14.02 24.44
CA ILE A 85 -11.38 -12.64 24.05
C ILE A 85 -11.13 -11.83 25.32
N SER A 86 -9.97 -11.20 25.39
CA SER A 86 -9.60 -10.32 26.50
C SER A 86 -10.51 -9.10 26.61
N TRP A 87 -10.61 -8.56 27.83
CA TRP A 87 -11.37 -7.35 28.12
C TRP A 87 -10.79 -6.08 27.48
N TRP A 88 -9.51 -6.11 27.07
CA TRP A 88 -8.88 -5.01 26.32
C TRP A 88 -9.36 -4.91 24.87
N ALA A 89 -9.79 -6.02 24.28
CA ALA A 89 -10.10 -6.08 22.85
C ALA A 89 -11.20 -5.10 22.39
N PRO A 90 -12.31 -4.88 23.12
CA PRO A 90 -13.28 -3.87 22.75
C PRO A 90 -12.70 -2.45 22.77
N GLY A 91 -11.88 -2.10 23.77
CA GLY A 91 -11.27 -0.77 23.88
C GLY A 91 -10.30 -0.50 22.73
N VAL A 92 -9.42 -1.46 22.43
CA VAL A 92 -8.52 -1.37 21.28
C VAL A 92 -9.30 -1.36 19.96
N ALA A 93 -10.38 -2.13 19.84
CA ALA A 93 -11.25 -2.07 18.66
C ALA A 93 -11.84 -0.67 18.47
N VAL A 94 -12.32 -0.01 19.52
CA VAL A 94 -12.84 1.37 19.44
C VAL A 94 -11.74 2.31 18.94
N LEU A 95 -10.55 2.25 19.54
CA LEU A 95 -9.43 3.10 19.14
C LEU A 95 -9.01 2.88 17.68
N VAL A 96 -9.03 1.63 17.20
CA VAL A 96 -8.69 1.31 15.81
C VAL A 96 -9.79 1.79 14.87
N VAL A 97 -11.05 1.40 15.07
CA VAL A 97 -12.11 1.67 14.08
C VAL A 97 -12.54 3.13 14.01
N PHE A 98 -12.37 3.88 15.11
CA PHE A 98 -12.63 5.30 15.14
C PHE A 98 -11.37 6.15 14.98
N SER A 99 -10.18 5.56 14.81
CA SER A 99 -9.01 6.34 14.40
C SER A 99 -9.30 7.04 13.06
N PRO A 100 -8.87 8.30 12.84
CA PRO A 100 -9.02 8.96 11.54
C PRO A 100 -8.37 8.16 10.40
N LEU A 101 -7.30 7.39 10.69
CA LEU A 101 -6.69 6.51 9.70
C LEU A 101 -7.64 5.42 9.21
N VAL A 102 -8.44 4.80 10.08
CA VAL A 102 -9.41 3.79 9.60
C VAL A 102 -10.68 4.47 9.11
N LEU A 103 -11.20 5.42 9.88
CA LEU A 103 -12.49 6.03 9.61
C LEU A 103 -12.50 6.79 8.28
N ILE A 104 -11.43 7.49 7.94
CA ILE A 104 -11.40 8.35 6.75
C ILE A 104 -10.80 7.60 5.57
N TYR A 105 -9.62 6.97 5.71
CA TYR A 105 -8.98 6.30 4.56
C TYR A 105 -9.81 5.14 4.02
N GLN A 106 -10.50 4.37 4.86
CA GLN A 106 -11.39 3.32 4.36
C GLN A 106 -12.55 3.88 3.53
N GLY A 107 -12.87 5.17 3.71
CA GLY A 107 -13.80 5.98 2.93
C GLY A 107 -13.24 6.50 1.59
N VAL A 108 -11.93 6.46 1.38
CA VAL A 108 -11.28 7.02 0.17
C VAL A 108 -11.09 5.94 -0.89
N VAL A 109 -11.41 6.28 -2.14
CA VAL A 109 -11.23 5.41 -3.30
C VAL A 109 -9.77 5.45 -3.75
N TRP A 110 -8.89 4.80 -2.99
CA TRP A 110 -7.46 4.71 -3.30
C TRP A 110 -6.96 3.27 -3.41
N LYS A 111 -6.05 3.07 -4.37
CA LYS A 111 -5.30 1.82 -4.55
C LYS A 111 -4.47 1.43 -3.31
N ASP A 112 -3.95 2.39 -2.56
CA ASP A 112 -3.21 2.15 -1.31
C ASP A 112 -4.05 1.45 -0.25
N VAL A 113 -5.28 1.94 -0.08
CA VAL A 113 -6.25 1.43 0.88
C VAL A 113 -6.66 0.02 0.48
N PHE A 114 -6.99 -0.17 -0.80
CA PHE A 114 -7.38 -1.48 -1.31
C PHE A 114 -6.26 -2.50 -1.23
N PHE A 115 -5.04 -2.14 -1.61
CA PHE A 115 -3.85 -2.99 -1.43
C PHE A 115 -3.68 -3.41 0.03
N SER A 116 -3.78 -2.45 0.95
CA SER A 116 -3.64 -2.73 2.39
C SER A 116 -4.69 -3.72 2.88
N ASN A 117 -5.94 -3.54 2.46
CA ASN A 117 -7.06 -4.42 2.83
C ASN A 117 -6.90 -5.84 2.25
N LEU A 118 -6.48 -5.96 0.99
CA LEU A 118 -6.19 -7.24 0.34
C LEU A 118 -5.04 -7.99 1.05
N ALA A 119 -3.95 -7.28 1.37
CA ALA A 119 -2.80 -7.86 2.06
C ALA A 119 -3.17 -8.33 3.48
N ILE A 120 -3.86 -7.49 4.26
CA ILE A 120 -4.34 -7.85 5.61
C ILE A 120 -5.27 -9.06 5.54
N ALA A 121 -6.20 -9.11 4.59
CA ALA A 121 -7.08 -10.25 4.39
C ALA A 121 -6.32 -11.53 4.01
N GLY A 122 -5.32 -11.43 3.13
CA GLY A 122 -4.45 -12.54 2.74
C GLY A 122 -3.67 -13.12 3.93
N PHE A 123 -3.01 -12.28 4.73
CA PHE A 123 -2.30 -12.73 5.93
C PHE A 123 -3.23 -13.22 7.05
N THR A 124 -4.42 -12.63 7.18
CA THR A 124 -5.46 -13.13 8.09
C THR A 124 -5.89 -14.54 7.68
N GLY A 125 -6.04 -14.78 6.37
CA GLY A 125 -6.26 -16.12 5.83
C GLY A 125 -5.13 -17.09 6.19
N LEU A 126 -3.86 -16.68 6.03
CA LEU A 126 -2.71 -17.49 6.46
C LEU A 126 -2.76 -17.82 7.95
N ALA A 127 -3.23 -16.90 8.81
CA ALA A 127 -3.38 -17.14 10.24
C ALA A 127 -4.47 -18.17 10.58
N HIS A 128 -5.51 -18.31 9.74
CA HIS A 128 -6.54 -19.34 9.87
C HIS A 128 -6.12 -20.71 9.34
N LEU A 129 -5.15 -20.74 8.43
CA LEU A 129 -4.78 -21.90 7.66
C LEU A 129 -4.38 -23.14 8.49
N PRO A 130 -3.61 -23.02 9.59
CA PRO A 130 -3.19 -24.19 10.36
C PRO A 130 -4.36 -24.98 10.96
N ARG A 131 -5.45 -24.30 11.34
CA ARG A 131 -6.67 -24.93 11.89
C ARG A 131 -7.47 -25.72 10.87
N LEU A 132 -7.28 -25.41 9.59
CA LEU A 132 -8.00 -26.04 8.49
C LEU A 132 -7.16 -27.12 7.81
N TRP A 133 -5.92 -27.33 8.24
CA TRP A 133 -4.97 -28.15 7.50
C TRP A 133 -5.40 -29.62 7.37
N ALA A 134 -6.08 -30.15 8.40
CA ALA A 134 -6.67 -31.48 8.43
C ALA A 134 -7.98 -31.61 7.62
N ARG A 135 -8.55 -30.50 7.13
CA ARG A 135 -9.83 -30.45 6.40
C ARG A 135 -9.58 -30.06 4.94
N PRO A 136 -9.48 -31.02 4.01
CA PRO A 136 -8.97 -30.77 2.67
C PRO A 136 -9.81 -29.75 1.87
N GLY A 137 -11.15 -29.83 1.90
CA GLY A 137 -12.01 -28.91 1.17
C GLY A 137 -11.84 -27.44 1.59
N PRO A 138 -12.16 -27.09 2.86
CA PRO A 138 -12.01 -25.72 3.36
C PRO A 138 -10.60 -25.14 3.23
N ARG A 139 -9.56 -25.98 3.36
CA ARG A 139 -8.16 -25.58 3.19
C ARG A 139 -7.88 -25.04 1.79
N TRP A 140 -8.28 -25.76 0.75
CA TRP A 140 -7.98 -25.36 -0.62
C TRP A 140 -8.75 -24.10 -1.03
N LEU A 141 -10.00 -23.96 -0.59
CA LEU A 141 -10.78 -22.73 -0.80
C LEU A 141 -10.07 -21.53 -0.17
N LEU A 142 -9.59 -21.66 1.07
CA LEU A 142 -8.86 -20.59 1.74
C LEU A 142 -7.52 -20.28 1.06
N LEU A 143 -6.77 -21.30 0.63
CA LEU A 143 -5.52 -21.10 -0.12
C LEU A 143 -5.76 -20.35 -1.42
N ILE A 144 -6.76 -20.75 -2.21
CA ILE A 144 -7.13 -20.06 -3.46
C ILE A 144 -7.50 -18.61 -3.16
N ALA A 145 -8.30 -18.35 -2.12
CA ALA A 145 -8.63 -16.99 -1.71
C ALA A 145 -7.39 -16.17 -1.32
N ILE A 146 -6.46 -16.74 -0.54
CA ILE A 146 -5.20 -16.09 -0.16
C ILE A 146 -4.38 -15.74 -1.41
N LEU A 147 -4.24 -16.69 -2.35
CA LEU A 147 -3.49 -16.48 -3.59
C LEU A 147 -4.12 -15.36 -4.42
N LEU A 148 -5.44 -15.35 -4.58
CA LEU A 148 -6.17 -14.30 -5.32
C LEU A 148 -6.01 -12.92 -4.67
N LEU A 149 -6.16 -12.84 -3.34
CA LEU A 149 -6.02 -11.58 -2.59
C LEU A 149 -4.61 -11.00 -2.71
N LEU A 150 -3.58 -11.83 -2.52
CA LEU A 150 -2.18 -11.39 -2.60
C LEU A 150 -1.76 -11.06 -4.04
N ALA A 151 -2.20 -11.85 -5.02
CA ALA A 151 -1.98 -11.59 -6.44
C ALA A 151 -2.62 -10.26 -6.84
N ALA A 152 -3.91 -10.06 -6.54
CA ALA A 152 -4.60 -8.80 -6.79
C ALA A 152 -3.90 -7.63 -6.07
N GLY A 153 -3.47 -7.80 -4.82
CA GLY A 153 -2.75 -6.78 -4.07
C GLY A 153 -1.44 -6.35 -4.76
N SER A 154 -0.64 -7.32 -5.21
CA SER A 154 0.62 -7.05 -5.94
C SER A 154 0.41 -6.39 -7.30
N LEU A 155 -0.77 -6.57 -7.90
CA LEU A 155 -1.14 -5.88 -9.13
C LEU A 155 -1.74 -4.51 -8.87
N VAL A 156 -2.40 -4.26 -7.74
CA VAL A 156 -2.89 -2.92 -7.37
C VAL A 156 -1.70 -1.99 -7.05
N ARG A 157 -0.66 -2.54 -6.42
CA ARG A 157 0.60 -1.87 -6.09
C ARG A 157 1.77 -2.80 -6.42
N GLN A 158 2.62 -2.43 -7.38
CA GLN A 158 3.74 -3.27 -7.86
C GLN A 158 4.72 -3.67 -6.74
N ASN A 159 5.04 -2.75 -5.84
CA ASN A 159 5.88 -3.02 -4.66
C ASN A 159 5.17 -3.92 -3.61
N GLY A 160 3.87 -4.18 -3.78
CA GLY A 160 3.12 -5.20 -3.05
C GLY A 160 3.63 -6.62 -3.27
N ILE A 161 4.51 -6.86 -4.25
CA ILE A 161 5.23 -8.14 -4.39
C ILE A 161 6.03 -8.52 -3.14
N ILE A 162 6.45 -7.54 -2.32
CA ILE A 162 7.10 -7.79 -1.04
C ILE A 162 6.17 -8.55 -0.09
N ALA A 163 4.89 -8.20 -0.06
CA ALA A 163 3.89 -8.92 0.73
C ALA A 163 3.69 -10.36 0.24
N VAL A 164 3.74 -10.59 -1.09
CA VAL A 164 3.69 -11.93 -1.68
C VAL A 164 4.90 -12.77 -1.26
N ALA A 165 6.11 -12.21 -1.33
CA ALA A 165 7.34 -12.90 -0.94
C ALA A 165 7.32 -13.29 0.55
N VAL A 166 6.92 -12.37 1.42
CA VAL A 166 6.82 -12.65 2.86
C VAL A 166 5.70 -13.65 3.16
N ALA A 167 4.54 -13.56 2.50
CA ALA A 167 3.46 -14.53 2.63
C ALA A 167 3.89 -15.94 2.22
N ALA A 168 4.69 -16.07 1.16
CA ALA A 168 5.26 -17.34 0.72
C ALA A 168 6.23 -17.90 1.79
N ILE A 169 7.10 -17.08 2.36
CA ILE A 169 7.98 -17.47 3.47
C ILE A 169 7.15 -17.95 4.66
N VAL A 170 6.12 -17.20 5.06
CA VAL A 170 5.19 -17.59 6.14
C VAL A 170 4.57 -18.96 5.85
N LEU A 171 4.06 -19.17 4.64
CA LEU A 171 3.46 -20.44 4.25
C LEU A 171 4.45 -21.62 4.38
N GLY A 172 5.72 -21.41 4.01
CA GLY A 172 6.80 -22.38 4.24
C GLY A 172 7.08 -22.61 5.72
N VAL A 173 7.18 -21.53 6.51
CA VAL A 173 7.43 -21.60 7.97
C VAL A 173 6.31 -22.35 8.70
N LEU A 174 5.05 -22.15 8.32
CA LEU A 174 3.91 -22.90 8.87
C LEU A 174 3.98 -24.41 8.58
N ARG A 175 4.84 -24.84 7.64
CA ARG A 175 5.03 -26.24 7.23
C ARG A 175 6.40 -26.79 7.59
N ARG A 176 7.15 -26.09 8.45
CA ARG A 176 8.49 -26.51 8.91
C ARG A 176 8.48 -27.83 9.68
N HIS A 177 7.38 -28.13 10.36
CA HIS A 177 7.25 -29.36 11.16
C HIS A 177 7.17 -30.63 10.30
N ASP A 178 6.83 -30.52 9.01
CA ASP A 178 6.80 -31.66 8.09
C ASP A 178 8.15 -31.94 7.41
N GLY A 179 9.19 -31.19 7.77
CA GLY A 179 10.53 -31.28 7.20
C GLY A 179 10.88 -30.11 6.29
N TRP A 180 12.18 -29.78 6.25
CA TRP A 180 12.70 -28.61 5.55
C TRP A 180 12.40 -28.61 4.03
N LEU A 181 12.48 -29.76 3.36
CA LEU A 181 12.12 -29.90 1.94
C LEU A 181 10.67 -29.51 1.67
N ARG A 182 9.75 -29.90 2.54
CA ARG A 182 8.33 -29.53 2.41
C ARG A 182 8.12 -28.06 2.69
N ALA A 183 8.80 -27.49 3.69
CA ALA A 183 8.75 -26.05 3.95
C ALA A 183 9.19 -25.24 2.71
N TRP A 184 10.29 -25.62 2.06
CA TRP A 184 10.74 -24.99 0.82
C TRP A 184 9.77 -25.19 -0.33
N ALA A 185 9.20 -26.39 -0.48
CA ALA A 185 8.20 -26.65 -1.51
C ALA A 185 6.94 -25.76 -1.33
N TRP A 186 6.49 -25.54 -0.08
CA TRP A 186 5.38 -24.64 0.21
C TRP A 186 5.75 -23.16 0.00
N CYS A 187 6.98 -22.77 0.34
CA CYS A 187 7.48 -21.42 0.10
C CYS A 187 7.55 -21.11 -1.39
N PHE A 188 8.36 -21.85 -2.14
CA PHE A 188 8.55 -21.61 -3.58
C PHE A 188 7.30 -21.94 -4.39
N GLY A 189 6.56 -22.99 -4.02
CA GLY A 189 5.30 -23.33 -4.66
C GLY A 189 4.23 -22.27 -4.43
N GLY A 190 4.11 -21.73 -3.22
CA GLY A 190 3.19 -20.63 -2.92
C GLY A 190 3.56 -19.34 -3.66
N LEU A 191 4.85 -19.01 -3.73
CA LEU A 191 5.35 -17.87 -4.50
C LEU A 191 5.03 -18.02 -5.99
N ALA A 192 5.42 -19.15 -6.59
CA ALA A 192 5.18 -19.42 -8.00
C ALA A 192 3.68 -19.42 -8.33
N ALA A 193 2.85 -20.06 -7.49
CA ALA A 193 1.40 -20.06 -7.69
C ALA A 193 0.80 -18.65 -7.62
N THR A 194 1.22 -17.82 -6.66
CA THR A 194 0.73 -16.43 -6.56
C THR A 194 1.14 -15.61 -7.78
N LEU A 195 2.38 -15.76 -8.25
CA LEU A 195 2.87 -15.07 -9.44
C LEU A 195 2.14 -15.51 -10.72
N LEU A 196 1.82 -16.79 -10.86
CA LEU A 196 1.02 -17.30 -11.98
C LEU A 196 -0.41 -16.74 -11.96
N VAL A 197 -1.04 -16.70 -10.78
CA VAL A 197 -2.36 -16.07 -10.62
C VAL A 197 -2.29 -14.58 -10.92
N ALA A 198 -1.24 -13.87 -10.46
CA ALA A 198 -1.04 -12.46 -10.78
C ALA A 198 -0.87 -12.25 -12.29
N GLN A 199 -0.12 -13.10 -12.98
CA GLN A 199 0.03 -13.00 -14.43
C GLN A 199 -1.30 -13.24 -15.17
N ALA A 200 -2.11 -14.20 -14.70
CA ALA A 200 -3.43 -14.46 -15.26
C ALA A 200 -4.40 -13.27 -15.03
N LEU A 201 -4.43 -12.72 -13.81
CA LEU A 201 -5.23 -11.54 -13.49
C LEU A 201 -4.76 -10.31 -14.27
N ALA A 202 -3.45 -10.11 -14.42
CA ALA A 202 -2.90 -9.02 -15.21
C ALA A 202 -3.35 -9.13 -16.67
N PHE A 203 -3.31 -10.34 -17.25
CA PHE A 203 -3.80 -10.57 -18.61
C PHE A 203 -5.29 -10.22 -18.77
N VAL A 204 -6.12 -10.62 -17.80
CA VAL A 204 -7.56 -10.31 -17.80
C VAL A 204 -7.82 -8.81 -17.64
N ALA A 205 -7.00 -8.12 -16.83
CA ALA A 205 -7.17 -6.71 -16.53
C ALA A 205 -6.59 -5.76 -17.59
N GLN A 206 -5.76 -6.23 -18.53
CA GLN A 206 -5.23 -5.37 -19.60
C GLN A 206 -6.34 -5.04 -20.61
N PRO A 207 -6.64 -3.75 -20.82
CA PRO A 207 -7.58 -3.37 -21.87
C PRO A 207 -6.99 -3.64 -23.25
N THR A 208 -7.79 -4.26 -24.13
CA THR A 208 -7.39 -4.63 -25.50
C THR A 208 -6.95 -3.44 -26.35
N ALA A 209 -7.46 -2.25 -26.07
CA ALA A 209 -7.18 -1.03 -26.82
C ALA A 209 -5.87 -0.31 -26.43
N ALA A 210 -5.25 -0.62 -25.28
CA ALA A 210 -4.15 0.19 -24.74
C ALA A 210 -2.73 -0.28 -25.11
N GLY A 211 -2.60 -1.39 -25.86
CA GLY A 211 -1.29 -1.98 -26.16
C GLY A 211 -0.58 -2.54 -24.91
N PRO A 212 0.71 -2.90 -25.01
CA PRO A 212 1.44 -3.50 -23.90
C PRO A 212 1.68 -2.52 -22.74
N ASP A 213 1.70 -3.07 -21.51
CA ASP A 213 1.89 -2.29 -20.28
C ASP A 213 3.25 -1.57 -20.23
N LYS A 214 3.22 -0.23 -20.21
CA LYS A 214 4.43 0.62 -20.08
C LYS A 214 4.61 1.21 -18.68
N ALA A 215 3.71 0.93 -17.74
CA ALA A 215 3.68 1.53 -16.40
C ALA A 215 5.02 1.41 -15.66
N GLY A 216 5.61 0.21 -15.62
CA GLY A 216 6.87 -0.03 -14.91
C GLY A 216 8.05 0.78 -15.48
N GLY A 217 8.14 0.87 -16.81
CA GLY A 217 9.21 1.64 -17.48
C GLY A 217 9.09 3.14 -17.23
N ILE A 218 7.87 3.67 -17.22
CA ILE A 218 7.59 5.07 -16.91
C ILE A 218 7.95 5.37 -15.45
N GLY A 219 7.48 4.53 -14.52
CA GLY A 219 7.75 4.70 -13.09
C GLY A 219 9.24 4.74 -12.74
N VAL A 220 10.02 3.78 -13.27
CA VAL A 220 11.48 3.77 -13.09
C VAL A 220 12.11 5.04 -13.64
N ARG A 221 11.65 5.50 -14.81
CA ARG A 221 12.19 6.70 -15.46
C ARG A 221 11.98 7.97 -14.64
N ILE A 222 10.83 8.10 -13.98
CA ILE A 222 10.55 9.25 -13.11
C ILE A 222 11.48 9.25 -11.90
N VAL A 223 11.65 8.09 -11.26
CA VAL A 223 12.61 7.93 -10.15
C VAL A 223 14.01 8.32 -10.60
N GLN A 224 14.44 7.89 -11.79
CA GLN A 224 15.75 8.24 -12.33
C GLN A 224 15.93 9.75 -12.52
N HIS A 225 14.98 10.43 -13.17
CA HIS A 225 15.06 11.88 -13.35
C HIS A 225 15.04 12.62 -11.99
N TYR A 226 14.17 12.17 -11.08
CA TYR A 226 14.03 12.76 -9.76
C TYR A 226 15.33 12.61 -8.94
N ASP A 227 15.92 11.41 -8.95
CA ASP A 227 17.18 11.13 -8.26
C ASP A 227 18.36 11.91 -8.86
N LEU A 228 18.42 12.07 -10.20
CA LEU A 228 19.48 12.84 -10.85
C LEU A 228 19.41 14.32 -10.49
N ILE A 229 18.22 14.94 -10.55
CA ILE A 229 18.03 16.34 -10.16
C ILE A 229 18.29 16.53 -8.66
N GLY A 230 17.75 15.63 -7.83
CA GLY A 230 17.96 15.67 -6.39
C GLY A 230 19.43 15.52 -6.00
N ALA A 231 20.17 14.62 -6.65
CA ALA A 231 21.61 14.49 -6.45
C ALA A 231 22.36 15.80 -6.74
N MET A 232 22.00 16.51 -7.82
CA MET A 232 22.59 17.82 -8.14
C MET A 232 22.20 18.90 -7.13
N ALA A 233 20.99 18.85 -6.57
CA ALA A 233 20.56 19.77 -5.53
C ALA A 233 21.35 19.59 -4.22
N HIS A 234 21.72 18.35 -3.87
CA HIS A 234 22.53 18.06 -2.68
C HIS A 234 24.04 18.18 -2.92
N ASP A 235 24.51 18.01 -4.15
CA ASP A 235 25.92 18.12 -4.54
C ASP A 235 26.08 18.93 -5.84
N PRO A 236 26.31 20.25 -5.73
CA PRO A 236 26.50 21.12 -6.90
C PRO A 236 27.73 20.77 -7.77
N ALA A 237 28.66 19.97 -7.24
CA ALA A 237 29.83 19.51 -7.96
C ALA A 237 29.55 18.26 -8.81
N TYR A 238 28.43 17.57 -8.59
CA TYR A 238 28.00 16.46 -9.43
C TYR A 238 27.76 16.91 -10.87
N ARG A 239 28.21 16.10 -11.83
CA ARG A 239 28.12 16.35 -13.28
C ARG A 239 27.57 15.11 -13.95
N MET A 240 26.59 15.29 -14.83
CA MET A 240 25.94 14.19 -15.53
C MET A 240 26.67 13.90 -16.84
N ARG A 241 27.79 13.17 -16.77
CA ARG A 241 28.75 13.09 -17.87
C ARG A 241 28.15 12.50 -19.15
N HIS A 242 27.31 11.48 -19.02
CA HIS A 242 26.70 10.83 -20.18
C HIS A 242 25.65 11.73 -20.83
N ILE A 243 24.78 12.35 -20.02
CA ILE A 243 23.76 13.27 -20.54
C ILE A 243 24.40 14.54 -21.10
N GLU A 244 25.41 15.12 -20.44
CA GLU A 244 26.12 16.30 -20.92
C GLU A 244 26.81 16.05 -22.26
N ALA A 245 27.41 14.87 -22.45
CA ALA A 245 28.06 14.50 -23.71
C ALA A 245 27.04 14.26 -24.85
N ALA A 246 25.90 13.64 -24.54
CA ALA A 246 24.90 13.27 -25.55
C ALA A 246 23.89 14.38 -25.88
N ASN A 247 23.51 15.18 -24.89
CA ASN A 247 22.52 16.25 -25.01
C ASN A 247 22.82 17.39 -23.99
N PRO A 248 23.69 18.35 -24.35
CA PRO A 248 24.05 19.47 -23.50
C PRO A 248 22.87 20.36 -23.09
N GLU A 249 21.85 20.47 -23.94
CA GLU A 249 20.64 21.26 -23.69
C GLU A 249 19.79 20.63 -22.59
N ALA A 250 19.55 19.32 -22.66
CA ALA A 250 18.86 18.58 -21.61
C ALA A 250 19.63 18.65 -20.29
N ALA A 251 20.97 18.54 -20.32
CA ALA A 251 21.77 18.73 -19.11
C ALA A 251 21.64 20.13 -18.52
N ALA A 252 21.52 21.17 -19.36
CA ALA A 252 21.27 22.53 -18.91
C ALA A 252 19.86 22.70 -18.32
N ALA A 253 18.85 22.03 -18.88
CA ALA A 253 17.50 22.01 -18.32
C ALA A 253 17.46 21.33 -16.94
N ILE A 254 18.10 20.18 -16.78
CA ILE A 254 18.21 19.50 -15.48
C ILE A 254 18.90 20.39 -14.44
N ARG A 255 19.97 21.11 -14.83
CA ARG A 255 20.62 22.12 -13.96
C ARG A 255 19.66 23.21 -13.51
N ARG A 256 18.78 23.70 -14.40
CA ARG A 256 17.73 24.66 -14.02
C ARG A 256 16.69 24.03 -13.10
N GLY A 257 16.35 22.76 -13.33
CA GLY A 257 15.41 21.98 -12.53
C GLY A 257 15.78 21.88 -11.04
N VAL A 258 17.06 22.05 -10.69
CA VAL A 258 17.49 22.14 -9.28
C VAL A 258 16.78 23.28 -8.54
N ALA A 259 16.46 24.39 -9.20
CA ALA A 259 15.77 25.53 -8.58
C ALA A 259 14.32 25.23 -8.16
N VAL A 260 13.70 24.23 -8.79
CA VAL A 260 12.33 23.78 -8.47
C VAL A 260 12.31 22.43 -7.78
N TYR A 261 13.48 21.84 -7.48
CA TYR A 261 13.56 20.57 -6.77
C TYR A 261 13.01 20.70 -5.34
N SER A 262 12.25 19.69 -4.92
CA SER A 262 11.81 19.53 -3.54
C SER A 262 11.82 18.03 -3.16
N PRO A 263 12.31 17.66 -1.97
CA PRO A 263 12.16 16.31 -1.42
C PRO A 263 10.70 15.96 -1.07
N GLU A 264 9.81 16.96 -1.03
CA GLU A 264 8.38 16.80 -0.77
C GLU A 264 7.68 16.00 -1.87
N ARG A 265 7.91 16.37 -3.14
CA ARG A 265 7.29 15.74 -4.31
C ARG A 265 7.90 16.14 -5.65
N VAL A 266 7.86 15.21 -6.58
CA VAL A 266 8.33 15.38 -7.97
C VAL A 266 7.51 16.39 -8.76
N ASP A 267 6.23 16.60 -8.41
CA ASP A 267 5.30 17.51 -9.10
C ASP A 267 5.77 18.97 -9.09
N PHE A 268 6.73 19.33 -8.22
CA PHE A 268 7.33 20.67 -8.28
C PHE A 268 8.12 20.90 -9.57
N PHE A 269 8.49 19.83 -10.30
CA PHE A 269 9.07 19.95 -11.64
C PHE A 269 8.13 20.66 -12.62
N ASP A 270 6.81 20.59 -12.42
CA ASP A 270 5.84 21.29 -13.28
C ASP A 270 5.86 22.82 -13.10
N ARG A 271 6.59 23.34 -12.09
CA ARG A 271 6.87 24.78 -11.96
C ARG A 271 7.85 25.29 -13.01
N ASP A 272 8.61 24.40 -13.63
CA ASP A 272 9.43 24.69 -14.82
C ASP A 272 8.80 24.01 -16.05
N PRO A 273 8.07 24.75 -16.90
CA PRO A 273 7.37 24.18 -18.05
C PRO A 273 8.32 23.63 -19.12
N GLU A 274 9.61 23.97 -19.09
CA GLU A 274 10.61 23.46 -20.04
C GLU A 274 11.29 22.17 -19.57
N LEU A 275 11.22 21.86 -18.27
CA LEU A 275 11.93 20.73 -17.69
C LEU A 275 11.40 19.39 -18.21
N GLY A 276 10.08 19.18 -18.13
CA GLY A 276 9.43 17.97 -18.64
C GLY A 276 9.74 17.71 -20.12
N PRO A 277 9.47 18.66 -21.03
CA PRO A 277 9.80 18.56 -22.46
C PRO A 277 11.29 18.27 -22.74
N SER A 278 12.20 18.68 -21.87
CA SER A 278 13.64 18.40 -22.01
C SER A 278 14.03 17.00 -21.52
N LEU A 279 13.34 16.49 -20.49
CA LEU A 279 13.61 15.20 -19.86
C LEU A 279 13.03 14.01 -20.63
N TRP A 280 11.77 14.11 -21.05
CA TRP A 280 10.99 12.99 -21.62
C TRP A 280 11.45 12.47 -23.00
N PRO A 281 12.13 13.26 -23.85
CA PRO A 281 12.72 12.76 -25.08
C PRO A 281 14.02 11.95 -24.89
N LEU A 282 14.68 12.04 -23.72
CA LEU A 282 15.95 11.33 -23.50
C LEU A 282 15.78 9.80 -23.64
N ALA A 283 16.77 9.13 -24.22
CA ALA A 283 16.75 7.67 -24.33
C ALA A 283 16.82 7.02 -22.94
N SER A 284 15.97 6.01 -22.68
CA SER A 284 15.97 5.32 -21.38
C SER A 284 17.30 4.66 -21.03
N SER A 285 18.06 4.19 -22.03
CA SER A 285 19.42 3.65 -21.83
C SER A 285 20.41 4.72 -21.37
N LEU A 286 20.28 5.95 -21.89
CA LEU A 286 21.12 7.08 -21.50
C LEU A 286 20.85 7.51 -20.06
N VAL A 287 19.57 7.72 -19.72
CA VAL A 287 19.15 8.07 -18.35
C VAL A 287 19.52 6.96 -17.36
N GLY A 288 19.32 5.70 -17.73
CA GLY A 288 19.69 4.56 -16.91
C GLY A 288 21.19 4.38 -16.72
N ALA A 289 22.01 4.77 -17.71
CA ALA A 289 23.46 4.79 -17.57
C ALA A 289 23.91 5.87 -16.59
N GLU A 290 23.38 7.09 -16.72
CA GLU A 290 23.69 8.20 -15.81
C GLU A 290 23.24 7.90 -14.36
N TRP A 291 22.04 7.33 -14.19
CA TRP A 291 21.56 6.95 -12.86
C TRP A 291 22.42 5.84 -12.23
N ARG A 292 22.93 4.90 -13.04
CA ARG A 292 23.88 3.89 -12.55
C ARG A 292 25.23 4.51 -12.18
N GLU A 293 25.72 5.47 -12.95
CA GLU A 293 26.93 6.26 -12.64
C GLU A 293 26.77 6.96 -11.28
N LEU A 294 25.63 7.63 -11.05
CA LEU A 294 25.30 8.23 -9.76
C LEU A 294 25.37 7.21 -8.61
N ILE A 295 24.73 6.04 -8.76
CA ILE A 295 24.68 5.03 -7.69
C ILE A 295 26.06 4.42 -7.41
N VAL A 296 26.83 4.09 -8.46
CA VAL A 296 28.08 3.33 -8.34
C VAL A 296 29.27 4.25 -8.01
N ASN A 297 29.39 5.40 -8.67
CA ASN A 297 30.54 6.29 -8.56
C ASN A 297 30.29 7.48 -7.62
N HIS A 298 29.04 7.78 -7.31
CA HIS A 298 28.65 8.85 -6.37
C HIS A 298 27.69 8.35 -5.27
N PRO A 299 27.96 7.20 -4.61
CA PRO A 299 27.00 6.58 -3.69
C PRO A 299 26.63 7.50 -2.53
N LYS A 300 27.58 8.29 -2.00
CA LYS A 300 27.27 9.24 -0.92
C LYS A 300 26.22 10.27 -1.33
N THR A 301 26.33 10.83 -2.54
CA THR A 301 25.38 11.81 -3.09
C THR A 301 24.01 11.17 -3.30
N TYR A 302 23.98 9.97 -3.89
CA TYR A 302 22.75 9.18 -4.03
C TYR A 302 22.07 8.91 -2.69
N PHE A 303 22.81 8.37 -1.71
CA PHE A 303 22.29 8.07 -0.38
C PHE A 303 21.80 9.31 0.36
N THR A 304 22.50 10.45 0.25
CA THR A 304 22.07 11.71 0.86
C THR A 304 20.70 12.15 0.33
N HIS A 305 20.54 12.11 -0.99
CA HIS A 305 19.26 12.40 -1.63
C HIS A 305 18.15 11.43 -1.21
N ARG A 306 18.36 10.10 -1.34
CA ARG A 306 17.34 9.10 -1.00
C ARG A 306 16.96 9.13 0.48
N LEU A 307 17.91 9.44 1.37
CA LEU A 307 17.63 9.60 2.80
C LEU A 307 16.75 10.82 3.08
N ASP A 308 16.95 11.94 2.38
CA ASP A 308 16.11 13.12 2.53
C ASP A 308 14.69 12.83 2.03
N VAL A 309 14.53 12.30 0.82
CA VAL A 309 13.20 11.91 0.30
C VAL A 309 12.52 10.89 1.20
N PHE A 310 13.25 9.87 1.67
CA PHE A 310 12.69 8.87 2.58
C PHE A 310 12.31 9.46 3.94
N ARG A 311 13.07 10.43 4.47
CA ARG A 311 12.69 11.18 5.67
C ARG A 311 11.35 11.87 5.47
N TRP A 312 11.11 12.48 4.31
CA TRP A 312 9.82 13.11 4.01
C TRP A 312 8.67 12.09 3.97
N VAL A 313 8.88 10.91 3.38
CA VAL A 313 7.84 9.87 3.33
C VAL A 313 7.61 9.19 4.68
N PHE A 314 8.66 8.89 5.42
CA PHE A 314 8.59 8.05 6.63
C PHE A 314 8.42 8.84 7.92
N LEU A 315 9.06 10.02 8.04
CA LEU A 315 8.94 10.88 9.22
C LEU A 315 7.95 12.03 9.01
N THR A 316 7.56 12.33 7.77
CA THR A 316 6.56 13.35 7.40
C THR A 316 6.74 14.65 8.22
N PRO A 317 7.90 15.32 8.11
CA PRO A 317 8.26 16.44 8.99
C PRO A 317 7.28 17.62 8.90
N GLU A 318 6.66 17.80 7.74
CA GLU A 318 5.60 18.79 7.50
C GLU A 318 4.36 18.05 6.99
N LEU A 319 3.62 17.47 7.94
CA LEU A 319 2.50 16.56 7.66
C LEU A 319 1.46 17.16 6.72
N ASP A 320 1.14 18.45 6.86
CA ASP A 320 0.15 19.19 6.08
C ASP A 320 0.50 19.27 4.58
N ARG A 321 1.78 19.20 4.23
CA ARG A 321 2.23 19.16 2.83
C ARG A 321 2.16 17.77 2.21
N CYS A 322 2.03 16.74 3.03
CA CYS A 322 2.06 15.34 2.62
C CYS A 322 0.66 14.72 2.49
N LEU A 323 -0.38 15.54 2.27
CA LEU A 323 -1.77 15.09 2.03
C LEU A 323 -2.22 14.01 3.03
N PRO A 324 -2.24 14.32 4.34
CA PRO A 324 -2.47 13.34 5.38
C PRO A 324 -3.90 12.78 5.34
N VAL A 325 -4.85 13.54 4.80
CA VAL A 325 -6.25 13.14 4.64
C VAL A 325 -6.81 13.76 3.35
N PHE A 326 -7.74 13.05 2.72
CA PHE A 326 -8.51 13.52 1.57
C PHE A 326 -10.01 13.25 1.82
N VAL A 327 -10.85 14.26 1.60
CA VAL A 327 -12.31 14.18 1.76
C VAL A 327 -13.02 14.88 0.59
N GLY A 328 -14.23 14.45 0.28
CA GLY A 328 -15.01 14.90 -0.88
C GLY A 328 -14.49 14.39 -2.22
N VAL A 329 -14.82 15.14 -3.28
CA VAL A 329 -14.43 14.82 -4.66
C VAL A 329 -13.74 16.03 -5.30
N ASP A 330 -12.49 15.84 -5.71
CA ASP A 330 -11.71 16.87 -6.38
C ASP A 330 -10.92 16.33 -7.59
N GLY A 331 -10.91 17.12 -8.67
CA GLY A 331 -10.26 16.81 -9.93
C GLY A 331 -10.62 17.79 -11.06
N PRO A 332 -10.02 17.60 -12.24
CA PRO A 332 -10.28 18.43 -13.42
C PRO A 332 -11.77 18.43 -13.83
N PRO A 333 -12.32 19.60 -14.26
CA PRO A 333 -13.73 19.70 -14.65
C PRO A 333 -14.14 18.78 -15.80
N ASP A 334 -13.25 18.61 -16.78
CA ASP A 334 -13.44 17.73 -17.93
C ASP A 334 -13.59 16.27 -17.51
N LEU A 335 -12.69 15.77 -16.65
CA LEU A 335 -12.72 14.41 -16.14
C LEU A 335 -13.94 14.14 -15.25
N THR A 336 -14.31 15.09 -14.40
CA THR A 336 -15.47 14.93 -13.52
C THR A 336 -16.79 15.00 -14.29
N SER A 337 -16.85 15.85 -15.33
CA SER A 337 -18.00 15.92 -16.24
C SER A 337 -18.16 14.65 -17.09
N SER A 338 -17.07 14.07 -17.62
CA SER A 338 -17.13 12.83 -18.40
C SER A 338 -17.62 11.65 -17.56
N LEU A 339 -17.29 11.66 -16.27
CA LEU A 339 -17.73 10.65 -15.31
C LEU A 339 -19.12 10.92 -14.73
N LYS A 340 -19.74 12.07 -15.01
CA LYS A 340 -21.00 12.53 -14.39
C LYS A 340 -20.91 12.57 -12.87
N ILE A 341 -19.76 12.97 -12.34
CA ILE A 341 -19.50 13.08 -10.91
C ILE A 341 -19.44 14.56 -10.54
N VAL A 342 -20.15 14.94 -9.47
CA VAL A 342 -20.17 16.31 -8.96
C VAL A 342 -18.95 16.51 -8.05
N ARG A 343 -18.18 17.57 -8.31
CA ARG A 343 -17.09 17.99 -7.44
C ARG A 343 -17.63 18.71 -6.21
N GLY A 344 -16.93 18.56 -5.09
CA GLY A 344 -17.23 19.32 -3.88
C GLY A 344 -17.01 18.51 -2.62
N GLN A 345 -17.27 19.17 -1.51
CA GLN A 345 -17.27 18.62 -0.17
C GLN A 345 -18.61 18.93 0.46
N ASP A 346 -19.24 17.94 1.07
CA ASP A 346 -20.43 18.13 1.88
C ASP A 346 -20.08 18.45 3.35
N PRO A 347 -21.05 18.78 4.20
CA PRO A 347 -20.76 19.04 5.61
C PRO A 347 -20.15 17.85 6.37
N ALA A 348 -20.40 16.62 5.96
CA ALA A 348 -19.83 15.42 6.57
C ALA A 348 -18.35 15.27 6.19
N ASP A 349 -17.98 15.54 4.93
CA ASP A 349 -16.59 15.61 4.47
C ASP A 349 -15.78 16.60 5.32
N ILE A 350 -16.32 17.81 5.50
CA ILE A 350 -15.67 18.86 6.30
C ILE A 350 -15.54 18.43 7.76
N ALA A 351 -16.57 17.78 8.32
CA ALA A 351 -16.52 17.26 9.68
C ALA A 351 -15.45 16.17 9.84
N LEU A 352 -15.27 15.28 8.85
CA LEU A 352 -14.21 14.27 8.84
C LEU A 352 -12.82 14.90 8.73
N ALA A 353 -12.63 15.89 7.86
CA ALA A 353 -11.36 16.61 7.76
C ALA A 353 -11.00 17.33 9.07
N ASN A 354 -11.97 18.01 9.68
CA ASN A 354 -11.80 18.64 10.99
C ASN A 354 -11.53 17.61 12.08
N TYR A 355 -12.20 16.45 12.05
CA TYR A 355 -11.93 15.37 12.98
C TYR A 355 -10.47 14.90 12.89
N ALA A 356 -9.94 14.75 11.68
CA ALA A 356 -8.58 14.31 11.48
C ALA A 356 -7.53 15.34 11.92
N SER A 357 -7.80 16.64 11.70
CA SER A 357 -6.86 17.70 12.02
C SER A 357 -6.55 17.79 13.52
N TYR A 358 -7.45 17.35 14.40
CA TYR A 358 -7.18 17.22 15.84
C TYR A 358 -6.05 16.23 16.17
N PHE A 359 -5.74 15.32 15.25
CA PHE A 359 -4.68 14.33 15.40
C PHE A 359 -3.38 14.73 14.68
N TYR A 360 -3.34 15.86 13.98
CA TYR A 360 -2.11 16.33 13.35
C TYR A 360 -1.06 16.65 14.41
N GLY A 361 0.18 16.23 14.16
CA GLY A 361 1.27 16.33 15.14
C GLY A 361 1.19 15.31 16.29
N THR A 362 0.21 14.41 16.29
CA THR A 362 0.14 13.29 17.25
C THR A 362 0.71 12.00 16.64
N PRO A 363 1.03 10.99 17.46
CA PRO A 363 1.47 9.68 16.94
C PRO A 363 0.48 8.98 16.01
N VAL A 364 -0.78 9.41 15.94
CA VAL A 364 -1.79 8.83 15.04
C VAL A 364 -1.48 9.11 13.58
N PHE A 365 -0.82 10.22 13.25
CA PHE A 365 -0.31 10.51 11.91
C PHE A 365 1.22 10.43 11.89
N SER A 366 1.76 9.27 12.28
CA SER A 366 3.20 9.00 12.26
C SER A 366 3.51 7.56 11.87
N HIS A 367 4.06 7.36 10.67
CA HIS A 367 4.52 6.05 10.22
C HIS A 367 5.63 5.48 11.13
N ALA A 368 6.49 6.34 11.68
CA ALA A 368 7.51 5.94 12.64
C ALA A 368 6.91 5.34 13.93
N PHE A 369 5.82 5.93 14.44
CA PHE A 369 5.10 5.35 15.58
C PHE A 369 4.57 3.96 15.26
N TYR A 370 3.93 3.78 14.10
CA TYR A 370 3.40 2.47 13.69
C TYR A 370 4.50 1.44 13.37
N ALA A 371 5.66 1.88 12.88
CA ALA A 371 6.83 1.01 12.75
C ALA A 371 7.29 0.47 14.11
N VAL A 372 7.36 1.32 15.13
CA VAL A 372 7.70 0.90 16.50
C VAL A 372 6.65 -0.05 17.06
N VAL A 373 5.36 0.24 16.89
CA VAL A 373 4.27 -0.65 17.28
C VAL A 373 4.41 -2.01 16.57
N ALA A 374 4.67 -2.02 15.26
CA ALA A 374 4.86 -3.24 14.49
C ALA A 374 6.04 -4.07 15.02
N LEU A 375 7.20 -3.45 15.30
CA LEU A 375 8.37 -4.13 15.84
C LEU A 375 8.10 -4.76 17.22
N ILE A 376 7.43 -4.01 18.11
CA ILE A 376 7.05 -4.52 19.45
C ILE A 376 6.09 -5.70 19.31
N VAL A 377 5.06 -5.58 18.47
CA VAL A 377 4.10 -6.66 18.26
C VAL A 377 4.77 -7.88 17.63
N ILE A 378 5.65 -7.72 16.64
CA ILE A 378 6.46 -8.81 16.09
C ILE A 378 7.23 -9.53 17.20
N ALA A 379 7.95 -8.80 18.05
CA ALA A 379 8.74 -9.40 19.12
C ALA A 379 7.87 -10.23 20.08
N VAL A 380 6.69 -9.72 20.46
CA VAL A 380 5.75 -10.44 21.34
C VAL A 380 5.15 -11.68 20.65
N LEU A 381 4.76 -11.57 19.39
CA LEU A 381 4.19 -12.68 18.62
C LEU A 381 5.21 -13.80 18.38
N LEU A 382 6.46 -13.44 18.06
CA LEU A 382 7.55 -14.40 17.92
C LEU A 382 7.88 -15.08 19.25
N TRP A 383 7.80 -14.36 20.38
CA TRP A 383 7.98 -14.97 21.71
C TRP A 383 6.95 -16.06 21.98
N ARG A 384 5.68 -15.87 21.57
CA ARG A 384 4.59 -16.83 21.85
C ARG A 384 4.68 -18.12 21.05
N HIS A 385 5.31 -18.08 19.86
CA HIS A 385 5.49 -19.23 18.96
C HIS A 385 4.18 -19.93 18.53
N ASP A 386 3.03 -19.24 18.49
CA ASP A 386 1.81 -19.80 17.90
C ASP A 386 1.83 -19.68 16.36
N GLU A 387 1.23 -20.64 15.66
CA GLU A 387 1.23 -20.63 14.20
C GLU A 387 0.46 -19.43 13.62
N ALA A 388 -0.66 -19.04 14.25
CA ALA A 388 -1.39 -17.83 13.86
C ALA A 388 -0.58 -16.55 14.15
N ASP A 389 0.21 -16.55 15.23
CA ASP A 389 1.09 -15.43 15.59
C ASP A 389 2.19 -15.23 14.52
N LEU A 390 2.72 -16.32 13.95
CA LEU A 390 3.71 -16.25 12.86
C LEU A 390 3.14 -15.60 11.58
N ALA A 391 1.88 -15.86 11.25
CA ALA A 391 1.23 -15.24 10.10
C ALA A 391 1.01 -13.73 10.32
N VAL A 392 0.58 -13.32 11.51
CA VAL A 392 0.40 -11.90 11.85
C VAL A 392 1.76 -11.19 11.98
N ALA A 393 2.79 -11.84 12.52
CA ALA A 393 4.16 -11.32 12.49
C ALA A 393 4.65 -11.15 11.05
N GLY A 394 4.34 -12.10 10.17
CA GLY A 394 4.60 -12.01 8.73
C GLY A 394 3.92 -10.81 8.06
N LEU A 395 2.67 -10.50 8.40
CA LEU A 395 1.98 -9.29 7.93
C LEU A 395 2.77 -8.03 8.30
N LEU A 396 3.21 -7.92 9.57
CA LEU A 396 3.95 -6.76 10.05
C LEU A 396 5.35 -6.66 9.41
N VAL A 397 6.02 -7.78 9.20
CA VAL A 397 7.30 -7.84 8.46
C VAL A 397 7.10 -7.41 7.01
N ALA A 398 6.03 -7.88 6.36
CA ALA A 398 5.67 -7.46 5.00
C ALA A 398 5.42 -5.96 4.93
N ALA A 399 4.73 -5.40 5.92
CA ALA A 399 4.42 -3.98 5.97
C ALA A 399 5.66 -3.11 6.20
N LEU A 400 6.58 -3.54 7.08
CA LEU A 400 7.89 -2.89 7.26
C LEU A 400 8.76 -2.99 5.99
N GLY A 401 8.80 -4.16 5.34
CA GLY A 401 9.52 -4.34 4.08
C GLY A 401 8.93 -3.49 2.94
N PHE A 402 7.60 -3.40 2.87
CA PHE A 402 6.90 -2.52 1.93
C PHE A 402 7.26 -1.06 2.18
N ALA A 403 7.26 -0.60 3.44
CA ALA A 403 7.68 0.75 3.79
C ALA A 403 9.16 1.01 3.43
N ALA A 404 10.04 0.07 3.72
CA ALA A 404 11.45 0.17 3.35
C ALA A 404 11.67 0.28 1.84
N SER A 405 10.79 -0.30 1.01
CA SER A 405 10.88 -0.16 -0.45
C SER A 405 10.78 1.29 -0.93
N PHE A 406 10.05 2.16 -0.21
CA PHE A 406 9.97 3.58 -0.51
C PHE A 406 11.30 4.31 -0.33
N PHE A 407 12.27 3.74 0.39
CA PHE A 407 13.64 4.27 0.37
C PHE A 407 14.20 4.32 -1.06
N VAL A 408 13.79 3.41 -1.95
CA VAL A 408 14.30 3.32 -3.33
C VAL A 408 13.32 3.92 -4.35
N ILE A 409 12.01 3.83 -4.12
CA ILE A 409 11.01 4.18 -5.15
C ILE A 409 10.22 5.47 -4.89
N SER A 410 10.36 6.10 -3.72
CA SER A 410 9.61 7.32 -3.41
C SER A 410 9.97 8.49 -4.33
N ILE A 411 8.94 9.23 -4.70
CA ILE A 411 8.99 10.47 -5.50
C ILE A 411 8.09 11.57 -4.91
N ALA A 412 7.36 11.27 -3.84
CA ALA A 412 6.50 12.19 -3.11
C ALA A 412 6.28 11.69 -1.68
N CYS A 413 5.89 12.60 -0.78
CA CYS A 413 5.67 12.34 0.63
C CYS A 413 4.23 11.99 1.02
N ASP A 414 3.32 11.85 0.05
CA ASP A 414 1.91 11.49 0.28
C ASP A 414 1.76 10.42 1.37
N TYR A 415 1.10 10.76 2.49
CA TYR A 415 0.97 9.92 3.68
C TYR A 415 0.36 8.54 3.36
N ARG A 416 -0.55 8.49 2.37
CA ARG A 416 -1.18 7.24 1.91
C ARG A 416 -0.19 6.17 1.44
N TYR A 417 1.01 6.55 1.02
CA TYR A 417 2.01 5.60 0.51
C TYR A 417 2.45 4.57 1.53
N LEU A 418 2.49 4.95 2.82
CA LEU A 418 2.85 4.03 3.91
C LEU A 418 1.64 3.59 4.74
N TYR A 419 0.43 3.86 4.29
CA TYR A 419 -0.81 3.47 4.97
C TYR A 419 -0.89 1.96 5.30
N PHE A 420 -0.29 1.10 4.46
CA PHE A 420 -0.21 -0.34 4.72
C PHE A 420 0.51 -0.67 6.03
N LEU A 421 1.59 0.08 6.36
CA LEU A 421 2.32 -0.07 7.62
C LEU A 421 1.41 0.25 8.81
N ASP A 422 0.78 1.42 8.76
CA ASP A 422 -0.07 1.93 9.85
C ASP A 422 -1.24 0.98 10.11
N LEU A 423 -1.95 0.62 9.05
CA LEU A 423 -3.12 -0.24 9.14
C LEU A 423 -2.76 -1.67 9.58
N SER A 424 -1.62 -2.20 9.13
CA SER A 424 -1.12 -3.51 9.57
C SER A 424 -0.71 -3.50 11.03
N ALA A 425 -0.04 -2.43 11.50
CA ALA A 425 0.31 -2.26 12.90
C ALA A 425 -0.94 -2.18 13.79
N MET A 426 -1.98 -1.46 13.36
CA MET A 426 -3.29 -1.44 14.05
C MET A 426 -3.94 -2.82 14.08
N ALA A 427 -3.95 -3.56 12.98
CA ALA A 427 -4.49 -4.92 12.93
C ALA A 427 -3.71 -5.89 13.83
N GLY A 428 -2.38 -5.78 13.85
CA GLY A 428 -1.50 -6.56 14.73
C GLY A 428 -1.69 -6.23 16.21
N LEU A 429 -1.84 -4.94 16.54
CA LEU A 429 -2.14 -4.49 17.91
C LEU A 429 -3.52 -4.99 18.36
N PHE A 430 -4.53 -4.89 17.50
CA PHE A 430 -5.85 -5.44 17.77
C PHE A 430 -5.79 -6.96 17.98
N TYR A 431 -5.05 -7.68 17.13
CA TYR A 431 -4.83 -9.12 17.28
C TYR A 431 -4.19 -9.49 18.62
N LEU A 432 -3.18 -8.72 19.04
CA LEU A 432 -2.54 -8.89 20.34
C LEU A 432 -3.50 -8.58 21.49
N ALA A 433 -4.35 -7.57 21.35
CA ALA A 433 -5.35 -7.21 22.35
C ALA A 433 -6.45 -8.27 22.53
N LEU A 434 -6.71 -9.13 21.53
CA LEU A 434 -7.62 -10.26 21.65
C LEU A 434 -7.18 -11.25 22.72
N ASP A 435 -5.87 -11.45 22.86
CA ASP A 435 -5.27 -12.31 23.88
C ASP A 435 -3.89 -11.73 24.25
N PRO A 436 -3.77 -10.92 25.32
CA PRO A 436 -2.52 -10.27 25.69
C PRO A 436 -1.56 -11.20 26.47
N SER A 437 -1.93 -12.45 26.73
CA SER A 437 -1.10 -13.36 27.53
C SER A 437 0.24 -13.68 26.86
N LEU A 438 1.36 -13.47 27.57
CA LEU A 438 2.70 -13.81 27.06
C LEU A 438 2.99 -15.31 27.09
N ALA A 439 2.40 -16.01 28.06
CA ALA A 439 2.44 -17.44 28.17
C ALA A 439 1.10 -18.00 27.68
N ARG A 440 1.13 -18.76 26.59
CA ARG A 440 -0.01 -19.63 26.31
C ARG A 440 -0.06 -20.63 27.45
N ARG A 441 -1.12 -20.58 28.28
CA ARG A 441 -1.50 -21.75 29.06
C ARG A 441 -1.54 -22.88 28.04
N LYS A 442 -0.64 -23.87 28.15
CA LYS A 442 -0.74 -25.13 27.40
C LYS A 442 -2.14 -25.64 27.71
N SER A 443 -3.12 -25.31 26.87
CA SER A 443 -4.39 -25.97 26.91
C SER A 443 -3.99 -27.38 26.55
N ARG A 444 -4.13 -28.27 27.53
CA ARG A 444 -4.05 -29.71 27.32
C ARG A 444 -5.02 -30.01 26.19
N SER A 445 -4.55 -30.07 24.96
CA SER A 445 -5.26 -30.77 23.91
C SER A 445 -5.15 -32.22 24.30
N SER A 446 -6.24 -32.72 24.88
CA SER A 446 -6.61 -34.12 24.81
C SER A 446 -6.41 -34.59 23.37
N ALA A 447 -5.33 -35.34 23.15
CA ALA A 447 -5.24 -36.31 22.07
C ALA A 447 -6.26 -37.43 22.34
N PRO A 448 -6.72 -38.19 21.32
CA PRO A 448 -6.30 -38.21 19.92
C PRO A 448 -7.28 -37.54 18.93
#